data_AF-A0AAU6UTG7-F1
#
_entry.id   AF-A0AAU6UTG7-F1
#
_cell.length_a   1.000
_cell.length_b   1.000
_cell.length_c   1.000
_cell.angle_alpha   90.00
_cell.angle_beta   90.00
_cell.angle_gamma   90.00
#
_symmetry.space_group_name_H-M   'P 1'
#
loop_
_entity.id
_entity.type
_entity.pdbx_description
1 polymer ?
#
loop_
_entity_poly.entity_id
_entity_poly.type
_entity_poly.pdbx_seq_one_letter_code
_entity_poly.pdbx_strand_id
1 'polypeptide(L)'
;MTQHFTFTIKKTRLDENYHPADNTRITTNFANLARGEHRQQNLRSVLRMIDQRFNELACWDNPTSDRYSVELDIISANIKVENSSETIPSIEVLKTGILDRKTGQRIEGIVGNNFSSYVRDYDFSVRLLDHNKGKAQFSVPEDFGLLHGNLFKSFINSEGYQQNFTKPPVICLSVSDSKVYHRTNNQHPILGVEYQPTDLSLTEQYFQKMGLTARYFMPKNSVAPFAFYFFGDLLNDYTNLELISTISTMETFQKIYRPEIYFANRVAGERYEANLKSDAHSLTDIVYDREERTQLAIKQGKYAEEVFIKPYQSVLEQWVTQCA
;
A
#
# COMPACT_ATOMS: atom_id res chain seq x y z
N MET A 1 -15.36 10.67 -24.55
CA MET A 1 -15.72 9.59 -23.62
C MET A 1 -16.64 10.19 -22.57
N THR A 2 -17.80 9.58 -22.31
CA THR A 2 -18.67 9.95 -21.18
C THR A 2 -17.93 9.66 -19.87
N GLN A 3 -17.73 10.68 -19.03
CA GLN A 3 -17.12 10.52 -17.70
C GLN A 3 -18.15 9.90 -16.74
N HIS A 4 -18.21 8.58 -16.68
CA HIS A 4 -19.11 7.87 -15.76
C HIS A 4 -18.72 8.03 -14.28
N PHE A 5 -17.45 8.37 -14.02
CA PHE A 5 -16.90 8.53 -12.68
C PHE A 5 -16.05 9.79 -12.58
N THR A 6 -16.22 10.53 -11.50
CA THR A 6 -15.34 11.64 -11.10
C THR A 6 -14.67 11.28 -9.78
N PHE A 7 -13.40 11.65 -9.64
CA PHE A 7 -12.62 11.38 -8.44
C PHE A 7 -12.29 12.69 -7.72
N THR A 8 -12.46 12.69 -6.41
CA THR A 8 -12.06 13.80 -5.53
C THR A 8 -11.06 13.31 -4.51
N ILE A 9 -10.08 14.14 -4.18
CA ILE A 9 -9.00 13.80 -3.25
C ILE A 9 -9.09 14.70 -2.03
N LYS A 10 -9.04 14.09 -0.86
CA LYS A 10 -8.86 14.75 0.42
C LYS A 10 -7.51 14.35 1.00
N LYS A 11 -6.80 15.34 1.53
CA LYS A 11 -5.49 15.17 2.17
C LYS A 11 -5.63 15.38 3.68
N THR A 12 -5.12 14.45 4.47
CA THR A 12 -5.10 14.54 5.94
C THR A 12 -3.69 14.23 6.44
N ARG A 13 -3.13 15.10 7.30
CA ARG A 13 -1.80 14.88 7.87
C ARG A 13 -1.84 13.69 8.85
N LEU A 14 -0.89 12.76 8.69
CA LEU A 14 -0.63 11.68 9.63
C LEU A 14 0.59 12.07 10.48
N ASP A 15 0.31 12.73 11.60
CA ASP A 15 1.31 13.07 12.62
C ASP A 15 0.95 12.44 13.97
N GLU A 16 1.69 12.77 15.03
CA GLU A 16 1.41 12.28 16.39
C GLU A 16 0.04 12.71 16.95
N ASN A 17 -0.60 13.71 16.37
CA ASN A 17 -1.89 14.25 16.77
C ASN A 17 -3.04 13.75 15.90
N TYR A 18 -2.75 12.93 14.89
CA TYR A 18 -3.77 12.33 14.03
C TYR A 18 -4.75 11.48 14.84
N HIS A 19 -6.04 11.79 14.71
CA HIS A 19 -7.14 10.99 15.23
C HIS A 19 -8.08 10.61 14.08
N PRO A 20 -8.46 9.33 13.96
CA PRO A 20 -9.53 8.92 13.07
C PRO A 20 -10.82 9.65 13.43
N ALA A 21 -11.65 10.03 12.44
CA ALA A 21 -12.92 10.67 12.72
C ALA A 21 -13.93 9.65 13.30
N ASP A 22 -14.74 10.07 14.29
CA ASP A 22 -15.68 9.19 15.01
C ASP A 22 -16.73 8.51 14.11
N ASN A 23 -17.06 9.14 12.97
CA ASN A 23 -18.00 8.60 11.97
C ASN A 23 -17.33 7.75 10.88
N THR A 24 -16.00 7.68 10.84
CA THR A 24 -15.25 6.84 9.91
C THR A 24 -15.03 5.44 10.49
N ARG A 25 -16.14 4.75 10.83
CA ARG A 25 -16.13 3.38 11.40
C ARG A 25 -15.46 2.32 10.49
N ILE A 26 -14.94 2.74 9.34
CA ILE A 26 -14.38 1.95 8.25
C ILE A 26 -12.96 2.44 7.90
N THR A 27 -12.21 3.03 8.83
CA THR A 27 -10.85 3.51 8.51
C THR A 27 -9.85 2.36 8.32
N THR A 28 -9.08 2.50 7.25
CA THR A 28 -7.78 1.95 6.85
C THR A 28 -6.79 1.38 7.89
N ASN A 29 -5.82 0.61 7.37
CA ASN A 29 -4.72 -0.05 8.09
C ASN A 29 -3.95 0.81 9.12
N PHE A 30 -3.90 2.13 8.96
CA PHE A 30 -3.21 3.06 9.88
C PHE A 30 -4.09 3.54 11.05
N ALA A 31 -5.42 3.43 10.94
CA ALA A 31 -6.29 3.88 12.02
C ALA A 31 -6.21 3.00 13.27
N ASN A 32 -5.89 1.71 13.14
CA ASN A 32 -5.63 0.85 14.31
C ASN A 32 -4.43 1.35 15.12
N LEU A 33 -3.39 1.88 14.46
CA LEU A 33 -2.26 2.51 15.14
C LEU A 33 -2.64 3.84 15.81
N ALA A 34 -3.69 4.47 15.28
CA ALA A 34 -4.16 5.78 15.69
C ALA A 34 -5.38 5.73 16.64
N ARG A 35 -5.61 4.61 17.35
CA ARG A 35 -6.70 4.41 18.30
C ARG A 35 -6.20 4.06 19.71
N GLY A 36 -7.08 4.21 20.69
CA GLY A 36 -6.83 3.81 22.08
C GLY A 36 -5.92 4.77 22.87
N GLU A 37 -5.68 4.44 24.13
CA GLU A 37 -4.92 5.29 25.07
C GLU A 37 -3.44 5.46 24.66
N HIS A 38 -2.87 4.48 23.96
CA HIS A 38 -1.48 4.50 23.49
C HIS A 38 -1.30 5.14 22.10
N ARG A 39 -2.36 5.69 21.49
CA ARG A 39 -2.35 6.29 20.15
C ARG A 39 -1.16 7.19 19.87
N GLN A 40 -0.97 8.24 20.67
CA GLN A 40 0.05 9.26 20.40
C GLN A 40 1.45 8.66 20.50
N GLN A 41 1.67 7.76 21.46
CA GLN A 41 2.95 7.07 21.64
C GLN A 41 3.23 6.10 20.48
N ASN A 42 2.22 5.38 20.00
CA ASN A 42 2.33 4.52 18.81
C ASN A 42 2.73 5.34 17.58
N LEU A 43 2.01 6.44 17.31
CA LEU A 43 2.29 7.31 16.16
C LEU A 43 3.70 7.93 16.24
N ARG A 44 4.10 8.44 17.42
CA ARG A 44 5.48 8.93 17.64
C ARG A 44 6.53 7.85 17.37
N SER A 45 6.28 6.62 17.84
CA SER A 45 7.21 5.51 17.67
C SER A 45 7.34 5.12 16.20
N VAL A 46 6.22 5.04 15.47
CA VAL A 46 6.19 4.79 14.03
C VAL A 46 6.97 5.87 13.28
N LEU A 47 6.64 7.14 13.48
CA LEU A 47 7.31 8.26 12.79
C LEU A 47 8.81 8.29 13.09
N ARG A 48 9.21 8.04 14.34
CA ARG A 48 10.62 7.94 14.72
C ARG A 48 11.34 6.76 14.03
N MET A 49 10.70 5.59 13.94
CA MET A 49 11.27 4.44 13.23
C MET A 49 11.45 4.73 11.73
N ILE A 50 10.50 5.45 11.12
CA ILE A 50 10.59 5.88 9.72
C ILE A 50 11.77 6.86 9.54
N ASP A 51 11.90 7.86 10.40
CA ASP A 51 13.01 8.82 10.37
C ASP A 51 14.36 8.12 10.55
N GLN A 52 14.48 7.22 11.53
CA GLN A 52 15.69 6.44 11.75
C GLN A 52 16.08 5.63 10.52
N ARG A 53 15.11 4.90 9.94
CA ARG A 53 15.36 4.08 8.77
C ARG A 53 15.67 4.91 7.52
N PHE A 54 15.03 6.06 7.37
CA PHE A 54 15.32 6.99 6.28
C PHE A 54 16.78 7.48 6.37
N ASN A 55 17.20 7.95 7.54
CA ASN A 55 18.54 8.50 7.73
C ASN A 55 19.64 7.43 7.63
N GLU A 56 19.35 6.18 8.01
CA GLU A 56 20.26 5.05 7.80
C GLU A 56 20.55 4.81 6.31
N LEU A 57 19.51 4.91 5.47
CA LEU A 57 19.64 4.73 4.01
C LEU A 57 20.21 5.98 3.33
N ALA A 58 19.80 7.17 3.78
CA ALA A 58 20.29 8.47 3.32
C ALA A 58 21.54 8.90 4.12
N CYS A 59 22.56 8.07 4.12
CA CYS A 59 23.76 8.23 4.96
C CYS A 59 24.79 9.23 4.38
N TRP A 60 24.65 9.62 3.12
CA TRP A 60 25.53 10.62 2.50
C TRP A 60 25.25 12.01 3.08
N ASP A 61 26.32 12.71 3.48
CA ASP A 61 26.24 14.03 4.13
C ASP A 61 25.27 14.07 5.34
N ASN A 62 25.23 12.97 6.09
CA ASN A 62 24.36 12.77 7.25
C ASN A 62 25.10 12.07 8.42
N PRO A 63 26.19 12.67 8.95
CA PRO A 63 27.07 12.02 9.91
C PRO A 63 26.40 11.67 11.24
N THR A 64 25.36 12.43 11.62
CA THR A 64 24.61 12.27 12.88
C THR A 64 23.33 11.43 12.71
N SER A 65 23.01 11.00 11.48
CA SER A 65 21.81 10.19 11.16
C SER A 65 20.48 10.84 11.59
N ASP A 66 20.41 12.17 11.59
CA ASP A 66 19.24 12.94 12.04
C ASP A 66 18.88 14.11 11.10
N ARG A 67 19.47 14.16 9.90
CA ARG A 67 19.26 15.25 8.93
C ARG A 67 17.83 15.30 8.38
N TYR A 68 17.21 14.16 8.10
CA TYR A 68 15.94 14.10 7.40
C TYR A 68 14.79 13.72 8.32
N SER A 69 13.61 14.27 8.06
CA SER A 69 12.35 13.83 8.66
C SER A 69 11.37 13.47 7.54
N VAL A 70 10.67 12.36 7.67
CA VAL A 70 9.63 11.93 6.74
C VAL A 70 8.29 12.36 7.29
N GLU A 71 7.56 13.09 6.46
CA GLU A 71 6.19 13.48 6.71
C GLU A 71 5.23 12.58 5.95
N LEU A 72 4.09 12.26 6.56
CA LEU A 72 3.08 11.39 5.96
C LEU A 72 1.76 12.12 5.82
N ASP A 73 1.15 11.97 4.66
CA ASP A 73 -0.20 12.42 4.38
C ASP A 73 -1.06 11.24 3.96
N ILE A 74 -2.22 11.07 4.60
CA ILE A 74 -3.29 10.20 4.15
C ILE A 74 -3.99 10.89 2.98
N ILE A 75 -3.99 10.22 1.84
CA ILE A 75 -4.69 10.60 0.63
C ILE A 75 -5.92 9.72 0.53
N SER A 76 -7.10 10.31 0.74
CA SER A 76 -8.38 9.63 0.59
C SER A 76 -9.02 10.07 -0.73
N ALA A 77 -9.18 9.11 -1.65
CA ALA A 77 -9.86 9.31 -2.92
C ALA A 77 -11.30 8.80 -2.83
N ASN A 78 -12.25 9.67 -3.14
CA ASN A 78 -13.66 9.33 -3.24
C ASN A 78 -14.09 9.28 -4.70
N ILE A 79 -14.94 8.31 -5.04
CA ILE A 79 -15.57 8.18 -6.33
C ILE A 79 -16.98 8.78 -6.28
N LYS A 80 -17.34 9.52 -7.32
CA LYS A 80 -18.69 10.00 -7.57
C LYS A 80 -19.17 9.38 -8.88
N VAL A 81 -20.30 8.69 -8.81
CA VAL A 81 -20.96 8.14 -10.00
C VAL A 81 -21.80 9.23 -10.66
N GLU A 82 -21.82 9.26 -11.99
CA GLU A 82 -22.66 10.17 -12.76
C GLU A 82 -24.12 10.16 -12.27
N ASN A 83 -24.73 11.36 -12.17
CA ASN A 83 -26.08 11.57 -11.65
C ASN A 83 -26.33 11.19 -10.18
N SER A 84 -25.30 10.80 -9.42
CA SER A 84 -25.39 10.63 -7.96
C SER A 84 -25.02 11.91 -7.23
N SER A 85 -25.71 12.22 -6.13
CA SER A 85 -25.35 13.30 -5.21
C SER A 85 -24.30 12.87 -4.17
N GLU A 86 -24.11 11.56 -3.98
CA GLU A 86 -23.25 11.01 -2.94
C GLU A 86 -21.85 10.69 -3.45
N THR A 87 -20.86 10.82 -2.56
CA THR A 87 -19.48 10.40 -2.80
C THR A 87 -19.17 9.16 -1.99
N ILE A 88 -18.55 8.18 -2.62
CA ILE A 88 -18.24 6.88 -2.02
C ILE A 88 -16.74 6.81 -1.80
N PRO A 89 -16.25 6.42 -0.61
CA PRO A 89 -14.82 6.21 -0.40
C PRO A 89 -14.32 5.05 -1.27
N SER A 90 -13.19 5.27 -1.94
CA SER A 90 -12.67 4.32 -2.94
C SER A 90 -11.28 3.80 -2.57
N ILE A 91 -10.30 4.69 -2.47
CA ILE A 91 -8.89 4.36 -2.24
C ILE A 91 -8.34 5.23 -1.12
N GLU A 92 -7.54 4.62 -0.25
CA GLU A 92 -6.73 5.36 0.73
C GLU A 92 -5.28 4.90 0.66
N VAL A 93 -4.37 5.86 0.54
CA VAL A 93 -2.92 5.63 0.45
C VAL A 93 -2.17 6.67 1.28
N LEU A 94 -0.94 6.35 1.64
CA LEU A 94 0.00 7.30 2.20
C LEU A 94 0.84 7.93 1.09
N LYS A 95 1.02 9.24 1.18
CA LYS A 95 2.02 10.02 0.45
C LYS A 95 3.10 10.48 1.41
N THR A 96 4.35 10.30 1.02
CA THR A 96 5.50 10.81 1.77
C THR A 96 5.84 12.25 1.34
N GLY A 97 6.43 12.99 2.26
CA GLY A 97 7.23 14.19 2.02
C GLY A 97 8.50 14.12 2.85
N ILE A 98 9.58 14.77 2.42
CA ILE A 98 10.85 14.75 3.13
C ILE A 98 11.20 16.18 3.53
N LEU A 99 11.44 16.41 4.81
CA LEU A 99 12.04 17.64 5.33
C LEU A 99 13.54 17.42 5.52
N ASP A 100 14.36 18.15 4.76
CA ASP A 100 15.79 18.26 5.03
C ASP A 100 16.01 19.32 6.11
N ARG A 101 16.32 18.89 7.34
CA ARG A 101 16.49 19.80 8.49
C ARG A 101 17.74 20.66 8.38
N LYS A 102 18.72 20.27 7.56
CA LYS A 102 19.95 21.05 7.35
C LYS A 102 19.69 22.27 6.47
N THR A 103 18.85 22.13 5.45
CA THR A 103 18.58 23.18 4.47
C THR A 103 17.22 23.86 4.68
N GLY A 104 16.32 23.24 5.45
CA GLY A 104 14.93 23.65 5.62
C GLY A 104 14.03 23.33 4.42
N GLN A 105 14.54 22.65 3.39
CA GLN A 105 13.79 22.36 2.17
C GLN A 105 12.83 21.19 2.38
N ARG A 106 11.66 21.30 1.72
CA ARG A 106 10.66 20.24 1.61
C ARG A 106 10.75 19.62 0.23
N ILE A 107 10.95 18.32 0.19
CA ILE A 107 11.11 17.52 -1.02
C ILE A 107 9.88 16.61 -1.13
N GLU A 108 9.31 16.54 -2.32
CA GLU A 108 8.17 15.67 -2.60
C GLU A 108 8.59 14.20 -2.55
N GLY A 109 7.78 13.38 -1.87
CA GLY A 109 7.90 11.94 -1.87
C GLY A 109 6.81 11.27 -2.70
N ILE A 110 6.81 9.93 -2.71
CA ILE A 110 5.93 9.11 -3.56
C ILE A 110 4.58 8.87 -2.89
N VAL A 111 3.51 8.90 -3.67
CA VAL A 111 2.15 8.46 -3.28
C VAL A 111 1.94 6.97 -3.58
N GLY A 112 1.17 6.26 -2.76
CA GLY A 112 0.83 4.84 -2.99
C GLY A 112 1.26 3.89 -1.88
N ASN A 113 1.94 4.40 -0.86
CA ASN A 113 2.36 3.61 0.30
C ASN A 113 1.12 3.13 1.08
N ASN A 114 1.19 1.92 1.65
CA ASN A 114 0.12 1.33 2.48
C ASN A 114 -1.27 1.31 1.79
N PHE A 115 -1.29 0.89 0.52
CA PHE A 115 -2.48 0.90 -0.33
C PHE A 115 -3.67 0.11 0.26
N SER A 116 -4.81 0.79 0.37
CA SER A 116 -6.11 0.24 0.73
C SER A 116 -7.15 0.66 -0.30
N SER A 117 -8.08 -0.24 -0.61
CA SER A 117 -9.16 0.01 -1.56
C SER A 117 -10.40 -0.78 -1.15
N TYR A 118 -11.53 -0.08 -1.13
CA TYR A 118 -12.83 -0.65 -0.78
C TYR A 118 -13.26 -1.74 -1.78
N VAL A 119 -13.02 -1.51 -3.07
CA VAL A 119 -13.33 -2.49 -4.13
C VAL A 119 -12.38 -3.69 -4.04
N ARG A 120 -11.10 -3.46 -3.71
CA ARG A 120 -10.16 -4.56 -3.46
C ARG A 120 -10.61 -5.42 -2.29
N ASP A 121 -11.02 -4.81 -1.19
CA ASP A 121 -11.43 -5.54 0.00
C ASP A 121 -12.77 -6.27 -0.25
N TYR A 122 -13.68 -5.71 -1.05
CA TYR A 122 -14.84 -6.44 -1.57
C TYR A 122 -14.41 -7.67 -2.37
N ASP A 123 -13.53 -7.50 -3.36
CA ASP A 123 -13.08 -8.60 -4.21
C ASP A 123 -12.44 -9.73 -3.37
N PHE A 124 -11.50 -9.41 -2.48
CA PHE A 124 -10.76 -10.42 -1.72
C PHE A 124 -11.52 -10.98 -0.51
N SER A 125 -12.27 -10.15 0.22
CA SER A 125 -12.89 -10.52 1.51
C SER A 125 -14.38 -10.82 1.43
N VAL A 126 -15.03 -10.60 0.28
CA VAL A 126 -16.43 -10.96 0.04
C VAL A 126 -16.52 -11.87 -1.18
N ARG A 127 -16.27 -11.32 -2.38
CA ARG A 127 -16.53 -11.99 -3.66
C ARG A 127 -15.73 -13.29 -3.82
N LEU A 128 -14.43 -13.27 -3.53
CA LEU A 128 -13.57 -14.45 -3.67
C LEU A 128 -13.92 -15.54 -2.64
N LEU A 129 -14.28 -15.15 -1.42
CA LEU A 129 -14.72 -16.09 -0.39
C LEU A 129 -16.05 -16.75 -0.78
N ASP A 130 -17.03 -15.95 -1.22
CA ASP A 130 -18.33 -16.45 -1.65
C ASP A 130 -18.21 -17.35 -2.89
N HIS A 131 -17.35 -17.01 -3.86
CA HIS A 131 -17.08 -17.84 -5.04
C HIS A 131 -16.53 -19.22 -4.68
N ASN A 132 -15.76 -19.33 -3.60
CA ASN A 132 -15.15 -20.59 -3.16
C ASN A 132 -15.96 -21.33 -2.10
N LYS A 133 -17.06 -20.74 -1.59
CA LYS A 133 -17.89 -21.34 -0.56
C LYS A 133 -18.51 -22.65 -1.07
N GLY A 134 -18.23 -23.75 -0.36
CA GLY A 134 -18.73 -25.07 -0.70
C GLY A 134 -18.01 -25.76 -1.87
N LYS A 135 -16.96 -25.18 -2.44
CA LYS A 135 -16.13 -25.83 -3.46
C LYS A 135 -15.03 -26.68 -2.83
N ALA A 136 -14.75 -27.83 -3.45
CA ALA A 136 -13.67 -28.71 -3.01
C ALA A 136 -12.26 -28.18 -3.35
N GLN A 137 -12.16 -27.37 -4.41
CA GLN A 137 -10.91 -26.79 -4.88
C GLN A 137 -11.04 -25.27 -5.01
N PHE A 138 -9.95 -24.59 -4.68
CA PHE A 138 -9.85 -23.15 -4.84
C PHE A 138 -9.84 -22.76 -6.32
N SER A 139 -10.60 -21.74 -6.67
CA SER A 139 -10.65 -21.14 -8.00
C SER A 139 -10.84 -19.63 -7.89
N VAL A 140 -10.51 -18.90 -8.96
CA VAL A 140 -10.63 -17.44 -9.04
C VAL A 140 -11.66 -17.10 -10.13
N PRO A 141 -12.57 -16.13 -9.93
CA PRO A 141 -13.44 -15.64 -11.00
C PRO A 141 -12.62 -15.16 -12.21
N GLU A 142 -13.10 -15.38 -13.44
CA GLU A 142 -12.35 -15.03 -14.65
C GLU A 142 -12.07 -13.53 -14.79
N ASP A 143 -13.00 -12.70 -14.32
CA ASP A 143 -12.95 -11.24 -14.33
C ASP A 143 -12.40 -10.66 -13.01
N PHE A 144 -11.77 -11.48 -12.15
CA PHE A 144 -11.32 -11.04 -10.84
C PHE A 144 -10.33 -9.87 -10.94
N GLY A 145 -10.68 -8.75 -10.29
CA GLY A 145 -9.91 -7.50 -10.32
C GLY A 145 -10.09 -6.65 -11.58
N LEU A 146 -10.89 -7.07 -12.57
CA LEU A 146 -11.10 -6.29 -13.80
C LEU A 146 -11.76 -4.94 -13.50
N LEU A 147 -12.86 -4.93 -12.73
CA LEU A 147 -13.56 -3.70 -12.35
C LEU A 147 -12.63 -2.74 -11.60
N HIS A 148 -11.97 -3.23 -10.55
CA HIS A 148 -11.06 -2.39 -9.77
C HIS A 148 -9.86 -1.92 -10.58
N GLY A 149 -9.33 -2.77 -11.45
CA GLY A 149 -8.26 -2.41 -12.39
C GLY A 149 -8.65 -1.22 -13.27
N ASN A 150 -9.84 -1.26 -13.86
CA ASN A 150 -10.35 -0.16 -14.67
C ASN A 150 -10.62 1.10 -13.83
N LEU A 151 -11.20 0.96 -12.64
CA LEU A 151 -11.43 2.09 -11.72
C LEU A 151 -10.11 2.77 -11.32
N PHE A 152 -9.07 1.98 -11.03
CA PHE A 152 -7.75 2.50 -10.68
C PHE A 152 -7.10 3.24 -11.86
N LYS A 153 -7.18 2.68 -13.08
CA LYS A 153 -6.71 3.36 -14.30
C LYS A 153 -7.47 4.66 -14.54
N SER A 154 -8.78 4.66 -14.31
CA SER A 154 -9.60 5.88 -14.43
C SER A 154 -9.19 6.92 -13.39
N PHE A 155 -8.93 6.49 -12.14
CA PHE A 155 -8.46 7.35 -11.07
C PHE A 155 -7.13 8.04 -11.40
N ILE A 156 -6.09 7.30 -11.78
CA ILE A 156 -4.76 7.89 -12.07
C ILE A 156 -4.77 8.83 -13.28
N ASN A 157 -5.70 8.63 -14.22
CA ASN A 157 -5.87 9.47 -15.40
C ASN A 157 -6.89 10.61 -15.19
N SER A 158 -7.48 10.71 -14.00
CA SER A 158 -8.48 11.74 -13.70
C SER A 158 -7.83 13.10 -13.43
N GLU A 159 -8.59 14.17 -13.67
CA GLU A 159 -8.20 15.53 -13.31
C GLU A 159 -7.88 15.64 -11.80
N GLY A 160 -8.67 14.96 -10.95
CA GLY A 160 -8.44 14.94 -9.51
C GLY A 160 -7.06 14.41 -9.14
N TYR A 161 -6.58 13.35 -9.80
CA TYR A 161 -5.23 12.83 -9.58
C TYR A 161 -4.16 13.79 -10.12
N GLN A 162 -4.31 14.25 -11.37
CA GLN A 162 -3.32 15.10 -12.06
C GLN A 162 -3.16 16.47 -11.41
N GLN A 163 -4.20 17.00 -10.75
CA GLN A 163 -4.12 18.24 -9.98
C GLN A 163 -3.34 18.09 -8.66
N ASN A 164 -3.22 16.86 -8.13
CA ASN A 164 -2.60 16.59 -6.84
C ASN A 164 -1.21 15.95 -6.95
N PHE A 165 -0.93 15.22 -8.04
CA PHE A 165 0.30 14.45 -8.21
C PHE A 165 0.86 14.59 -9.62
N THR A 166 2.18 14.75 -9.70
CA THR A 166 2.93 14.86 -10.95
C THR A 166 3.54 13.54 -11.42
N LYS A 167 3.59 12.53 -10.55
CA LYS A 167 4.15 11.21 -10.81
C LYS A 167 3.13 10.11 -10.50
N PRO A 168 3.19 8.96 -11.21
CA PRO A 168 2.37 7.80 -10.89
C PRO A 168 2.71 7.22 -9.52
N PRO A 169 1.79 6.45 -8.91
CA PRO A 169 2.03 5.89 -7.59
C PRO A 169 3.02 4.71 -7.65
N VAL A 170 3.74 4.50 -6.54
CA VAL A 170 4.47 3.25 -6.29
C VAL A 170 3.86 2.60 -5.07
N ILE A 171 3.40 1.36 -5.23
CA ILE A 171 2.83 0.57 -4.14
C ILE A 171 3.88 -0.45 -3.70
N CYS A 172 4.36 -0.32 -2.48
CA CYS A 172 5.30 -1.28 -1.88
C CYS A 172 4.57 -2.16 -0.86
N LEU A 173 4.67 -3.48 -1.02
CA LEU A 173 3.97 -4.47 -0.20
C LEU A 173 4.91 -5.59 0.26
N SER A 174 4.42 -6.35 1.24
CA SER A 174 5.00 -7.64 1.60
C SER A 174 5.06 -8.58 0.40
N VAL A 175 6.10 -9.39 0.33
CA VAL A 175 6.10 -10.60 -0.51
C VAL A 175 5.06 -11.61 -0.03
N SER A 176 4.57 -12.45 -0.95
CA SER A 176 3.70 -13.59 -0.62
C SER A 176 4.49 -14.74 0.00
N ASP A 177 3.90 -15.39 1.00
CA ASP A 177 4.37 -16.62 1.65
C ASP A 177 4.05 -17.90 0.86
N SER A 178 3.37 -17.77 -0.29
CA SER A 178 3.05 -18.89 -1.19
C SER A 178 4.05 -19.06 -2.35
N LYS A 179 5.11 -18.24 -2.38
CA LYS A 179 6.06 -18.16 -3.49
C LYS A 179 7.50 -18.30 -3.01
N VAL A 180 8.34 -18.80 -3.92
CA VAL A 180 9.79 -18.85 -3.75
C VAL A 180 10.41 -17.70 -4.54
N TYR A 181 11.36 -17.01 -3.91
CA TYR A 181 12.09 -15.89 -4.50
C TYR A 181 13.57 -16.25 -4.63
N HIS A 182 14.13 -16.06 -5.81
CA HIS A 182 15.52 -16.31 -6.11
C HIS A 182 16.27 -14.99 -6.25
N ARG A 183 17.33 -14.83 -5.48
CA ARG A 183 18.23 -13.68 -5.57
C ARG A 183 18.87 -13.65 -6.95
N THR A 184 18.91 -12.47 -7.55
CA THR A 184 19.59 -12.22 -8.83
C THR A 184 20.93 -11.52 -8.60
N ASN A 185 21.69 -11.33 -9.68
CA ASN A 185 22.92 -10.54 -9.66
C ASN A 185 22.68 -9.03 -9.76
N ASN A 186 21.43 -8.60 -10.01
CA ASN A 186 21.12 -7.18 -10.11
C ASN A 186 21.06 -6.53 -8.73
N GLN A 187 21.73 -5.38 -8.59
CA GLN A 187 21.78 -4.62 -7.36
C GLN A 187 21.64 -3.13 -7.66
N HIS A 188 20.54 -2.56 -7.17
CA HIS A 188 20.27 -1.13 -7.24
C HIS A 188 20.82 -0.42 -6.00
N PRO A 189 21.39 0.80 -6.10
CA PRO A 189 22.02 1.49 -4.97
C PRO A 189 21.07 1.78 -3.79
N ILE A 190 19.79 2.06 -4.07
CA ILE A 190 18.77 2.35 -3.06
C ILE A 190 17.88 1.14 -2.75
N LEU A 191 17.18 0.60 -3.75
CA LEU A 191 16.30 -0.57 -3.62
C LEU A 191 17.04 -1.83 -3.16
N GLY A 192 18.36 -1.94 -3.37
CA GLY A 192 19.18 -3.07 -2.95
C GLY A 192 19.16 -4.22 -3.95
N VAL A 193 19.22 -5.45 -3.45
CA VAL A 193 19.39 -6.65 -4.28
C VAL A 193 18.04 -7.09 -4.84
N GLU A 194 17.99 -7.40 -6.13
CA GLU A 194 16.77 -7.88 -6.78
C GLU A 194 16.56 -9.38 -6.57
N TYR A 195 15.30 -9.74 -6.39
CA TYR A 195 14.79 -11.10 -6.31
C TYR A 195 13.78 -11.35 -7.44
N GLN A 196 13.72 -12.58 -7.93
CA GLN A 196 12.75 -13.02 -8.94
C GLN A 196 11.86 -14.12 -8.36
N PRO A 197 10.52 -13.99 -8.40
CA PRO A 197 9.62 -15.04 -7.96
C PRO A 197 9.58 -16.18 -8.99
N THR A 198 9.29 -17.41 -8.52
CA THR A 198 9.06 -18.55 -9.43
C THR A 198 7.78 -18.42 -10.24
N ASP A 199 6.74 -17.82 -9.65
CA ASP A 199 5.41 -17.70 -10.24
C ASP A 199 4.71 -16.43 -9.77
N LEU A 200 3.73 -15.97 -10.56
CA LEU A 200 2.90 -14.83 -10.19
C LEU A 200 2.02 -15.15 -8.98
N SER A 201 1.95 -14.20 -8.03
CA SER A 201 0.97 -14.25 -6.95
C SER A 201 -0.42 -13.80 -7.42
N LEU A 202 -1.48 -14.17 -6.69
CA LEU A 202 -2.83 -13.68 -7.00
C LEU A 202 -2.90 -12.15 -6.90
N THR A 203 -2.23 -11.55 -5.91
CA THR A 203 -2.12 -10.09 -5.77
C THR A 203 -1.47 -9.45 -6.98
N GLU A 204 -0.42 -10.07 -7.51
CA GLU A 204 0.28 -9.56 -8.68
C GLU A 204 -0.58 -9.64 -9.94
N GLN A 205 -1.24 -10.77 -10.19
CA GLN A 205 -2.21 -10.90 -11.29
C GLN A 205 -3.34 -9.87 -11.18
N TYR A 206 -3.81 -9.61 -9.96
CA TYR A 206 -4.81 -8.59 -9.68
C TYR A 206 -4.29 -7.17 -9.96
N PHE A 207 -3.06 -6.86 -9.56
CA PHE A 207 -2.44 -5.54 -9.76
C PHE A 207 -2.05 -5.32 -11.24
N GLN A 208 -1.78 -6.37 -12.02
CA GLN A 208 -1.63 -6.29 -13.47
C GLN A 208 -2.91 -5.77 -14.14
N LYS A 209 -4.11 -6.08 -13.62
CA LYS A 209 -5.37 -5.50 -14.13
C LYS A 209 -5.43 -3.98 -13.96
N MET A 210 -4.70 -3.43 -12.98
CA MET A 210 -4.51 -1.98 -12.80
C MET A 210 -3.50 -1.36 -13.77
N GLY A 211 -2.77 -2.18 -14.53
CA GLY A 211 -1.67 -1.77 -15.41
C GLY A 211 -0.31 -1.69 -14.72
N LEU A 212 -0.19 -2.21 -13.49
CA LEU A 212 1.05 -2.19 -12.73
C LEU A 212 1.94 -3.40 -13.07
N THR A 213 3.26 -3.18 -13.07
CA THR A 213 4.27 -4.23 -13.11
C THR A 213 4.92 -4.36 -11.73
N ALA A 214 5.36 -5.57 -11.36
CA ALA A 214 6.01 -5.84 -10.10
C ALA A 214 7.52 -6.13 -10.28
N ARG A 215 8.34 -5.60 -9.37
CA ARG A 215 9.72 -6.04 -9.15
C ARG A 215 10.00 -6.20 -7.67
N TYR A 216 10.94 -7.06 -7.33
CA TYR A 216 11.18 -7.44 -5.94
C TYR A 216 12.58 -7.08 -5.52
N PHE A 217 12.71 -6.24 -4.51
CA PHE A 217 14.01 -5.77 -4.04
C PHE A 217 14.12 -5.88 -2.55
N MET A 218 15.30 -6.26 -2.07
CA MET A 218 15.67 -6.25 -0.67
C MET A 218 16.63 -5.08 -0.42
N PRO A 219 16.16 -3.98 0.19
CA PRO A 219 17.01 -2.85 0.54
C PRO A 219 18.13 -3.24 1.48
N LYS A 220 19.21 -2.47 1.47
CA LYS A 220 20.36 -2.70 2.33
C LYS A 220 19.93 -2.74 3.80
N ASN A 221 20.39 -3.75 4.54
CA ASN A 221 20.05 -3.99 5.96
C ASN A 221 18.59 -4.34 6.25
N SER A 222 17.75 -4.56 5.23
CA SER A 222 16.47 -5.25 5.41
C SER A 222 16.70 -6.77 5.47
N VAL A 223 15.73 -7.51 6.02
CA VAL A 223 15.84 -8.97 6.19
C VAL A 223 15.10 -9.79 5.12
N ALA A 224 14.24 -9.15 4.33
CA ALA A 224 13.43 -9.79 3.30
C ALA A 224 13.15 -8.82 2.12
N PRO A 225 12.92 -9.34 0.89
CA PRO A 225 12.53 -8.52 -0.24
C PRO A 225 11.11 -7.94 -0.09
N PHE A 226 10.87 -6.81 -0.72
CA PHE A 226 9.56 -6.18 -0.88
C PHE A 226 9.09 -6.28 -2.33
N ALA A 227 7.78 -6.33 -2.54
CA ALA A 227 7.18 -6.22 -3.86
C ALA A 227 6.88 -4.75 -4.17
N PHE A 228 7.49 -4.19 -5.21
CA PHE A 228 7.24 -2.84 -5.71
C PHE A 228 6.38 -2.93 -6.96
N TYR A 229 5.16 -2.40 -6.90
CA TYR A 229 4.23 -2.28 -8.02
C TYR A 229 4.24 -0.85 -8.54
N PHE A 230 4.49 -0.67 -9.83
CA PHE A 230 4.71 0.64 -10.44
C PHE A 230 4.29 0.67 -11.92
N PHE A 231 4.22 1.89 -12.46
CA PHE A 231 4.17 2.18 -13.88
C PHE A 231 5.54 2.65 -14.36
N GLY A 232 5.85 2.47 -15.65
CA GLY A 232 7.08 3.00 -16.24
C GLY A 232 8.33 2.30 -15.73
N ASP A 233 9.35 3.08 -15.36
CA ASP A 233 10.66 2.59 -14.92
C ASP A 233 10.97 2.99 -13.47
N LEU A 234 10.69 2.06 -12.53
CA LEU A 234 10.97 2.24 -11.10
C LEU A 234 12.41 2.69 -10.80
N LEU A 235 13.39 2.24 -11.61
CA LEU A 235 14.80 2.47 -11.30
C LEU A 235 15.26 3.88 -11.65
N ASN A 236 14.58 4.54 -12.59
CA ASN A 236 15.06 5.78 -13.20
C ASN A 236 14.07 6.94 -13.05
N ASP A 237 12.77 6.68 -12.88
CA ASP A 237 11.73 7.73 -12.82
C ASP A 237 11.63 8.41 -11.44
N TYR A 238 12.28 7.84 -10.42
CA TYR A 238 12.23 8.30 -9.03
C TYR A 238 13.64 8.58 -8.49
N THR A 239 13.76 9.65 -7.72
CA THR A 239 15.00 10.04 -7.04
C THR A 239 15.33 9.11 -5.88
N ASN A 240 16.58 9.15 -5.44
CA ASN A 240 17.03 8.36 -4.29
C ASN A 240 16.20 8.66 -3.02
N LEU A 241 15.91 9.93 -2.71
CA LEU A 241 15.16 10.30 -1.51
C LEU A 241 13.68 9.90 -1.60
N GLU A 242 13.08 9.95 -2.80
CA GLU A 242 11.74 9.43 -3.05
C GLU A 242 11.67 7.93 -2.74
N LEU A 243 12.58 7.13 -3.31
CA LEU A 243 12.64 5.67 -3.07
C LEU A 243 12.93 5.33 -1.61
N ILE A 244 13.87 6.04 -0.96
CA ILE A 244 14.16 5.84 0.47
C ILE A 244 12.92 6.14 1.31
N SER A 245 12.16 7.20 1.01
CA SER A 245 10.95 7.55 1.77
C SER A 245 9.90 6.43 1.72
N THR A 246 9.74 5.78 0.57
CA THR A 246 8.86 4.62 0.42
C THR A 246 9.39 3.42 1.21
N ILE A 247 10.69 3.11 1.10
CA ILE A 247 11.31 1.98 1.82
C ILE A 247 11.19 2.18 3.33
N SER A 248 11.60 3.33 3.87
CA SER A 248 11.61 3.58 5.32
C SER A 248 10.20 3.54 5.91
N THR A 249 9.23 4.09 5.18
CA THR A 249 7.82 4.06 5.54
C THR A 249 7.28 2.63 5.54
N MET A 250 7.43 1.91 4.42
CA MET A 250 6.83 0.60 4.26
C MET A 250 7.55 -0.47 5.09
N GLU A 251 8.87 -0.42 5.25
CA GLU A 251 9.58 -1.35 6.13
C GLU A 251 9.11 -1.19 7.58
N THR A 252 8.92 0.04 8.06
CA THR A 252 8.39 0.28 9.41
C THR A 252 7.01 -0.34 9.57
N PHE A 253 6.09 -0.08 8.63
CA PHE A 253 4.76 -0.70 8.67
C PHE A 253 4.82 -2.22 8.57
N GLN A 254 5.68 -2.79 7.73
CA GLN A 254 5.78 -4.24 7.59
C GLN A 254 6.39 -4.91 8.83
N LYS A 255 7.31 -4.25 9.56
CA LYS A 255 7.79 -4.75 10.86
C LYS A 255 6.67 -4.88 11.89
N ILE A 256 5.65 -4.02 11.80
CA ILE A 256 4.48 -4.06 12.68
C ILE A 256 3.45 -5.07 12.16
N TYR A 257 3.21 -5.11 10.84
CA TYR A 257 2.13 -5.89 10.25
C TYR A 257 2.47 -7.36 10.00
N ARG A 258 3.74 -7.63 9.72
CA ARG A 258 4.30 -8.92 9.28
C ARG A 258 5.70 -9.10 9.88
N PRO A 259 5.84 -9.02 11.22
CA PRO A 259 7.13 -9.18 11.89
C PRO A 259 7.80 -10.52 11.54
N GLU A 260 7.03 -11.56 11.25
CA GLU A 260 7.52 -12.89 10.85
C GLU A 260 8.36 -12.85 9.57
N ILE A 261 8.17 -11.84 8.73
CA ILE A 261 8.89 -11.63 7.47
C ILE A 261 9.91 -10.50 7.62
N TYR A 262 9.49 -9.33 8.13
CA TYR A 262 10.29 -8.09 8.05
C TYR A 262 10.96 -7.68 9.36
N PHE A 263 10.61 -8.35 10.46
CA PHE A 263 11.36 -8.31 11.70
C PHE A 263 11.88 -9.70 12.11
N ALA A 264 12.11 -10.54 11.09
CA ALA A 264 12.64 -11.88 11.25
C ALA A 264 14.10 -11.84 11.74
N ASN A 265 14.48 -12.84 12.53
CA ASN A 265 15.86 -13.01 13.01
C ASN A 265 16.77 -13.67 11.97
N ARG A 266 16.25 -13.91 10.75
CA ARG A 266 16.97 -14.49 9.62
C ARG A 266 16.84 -13.59 8.40
N VAL A 267 17.97 -13.38 7.74
CA VAL A 267 18.05 -12.63 6.48
C VAL A 267 17.79 -13.57 5.30
N ALA A 268 17.06 -13.09 4.30
CA ALA A 268 16.82 -13.81 3.06
C ALA A 268 18.13 -14.18 2.35
N GLY A 269 18.29 -15.46 2.00
CA GLY A 269 19.44 -15.98 1.27
C GLY A 269 19.28 -15.90 -0.25
N GLU A 270 20.01 -16.75 -0.97
CA GLU A 270 19.90 -16.88 -2.44
C GLU A 270 18.55 -17.42 -2.89
N ARG A 271 17.93 -18.28 -2.07
CA ARG A 271 16.56 -18.77 -2.22
C ARG A 271 15.80 -18.41 -0.95
N TYR A 272 14.67 -17.74 -1.09
CA TYR A 272 13.88 -17.23 0.01
C TYR A 272 12.41 -17.62 -0.13
N GLU A 273 11.83 -18.10 0.97
CA GLU A 273 10.39 -18.33 1.12
C GLU A 273 9.95 -17.60 2.39
N ALA A 274 8.98 -16.70 2.24
CA ALA A 274 8.40 -16.03 3.38
C ALA A 274 7.56 -17.01 4.20
N ASN A 275 7.57 -16.88 5.53
CA ASN A 275 6.82 -17.76 6.42
C ASN A 275 6.09 -16.97 7.50
N LEU A 276 4.77 -16.82 7.33
CA LEU A 276 3.90 -16.11 8.27
C LEU A 276 3.67 -16.84 9.60
N LYS A 277 4.20 -18.06 9.76
CA LYS A 277 4.09 -18.89 10.97
C LYS A 277 5.44 -19.04 11.68
N SER A 278 6.45 -18.26 11.31
CA SER A 278 7.77 -18.37 11.92
C SER A 278 7.79 -17.70 13.30
N ASP A 279 8.20 -18.44 14.34
CA ASP A 279 8.41 -17.87 15.68
C ASP A 279 9.76 -17.16 15.83
N ALA A 280 10.63 -17.22 14.80
CA ALA A 280 11.97 -16.64 14.82
C ALA A 280 11.95 -15.17 14.37
N HIS A 281 11.20 -14.33 15.10
CA HIS A 281 11.08 -12.91 14.82
C HIS A 281 11.07 -12.07 16.11
N SER A 282 11.27 -10.77 15.95
CA SER A 282 11.13 -9.78 17.01
C SER A 282 9.83 -8.99 16.85
N LEU A 283 9.36 -8.38 17.93
CA LEU A 283 8.19 -7.51 17.92
C LEU A 283 8.59 -6.07 18.26
N THR A 284 7.83 -5.12 17.74
CA THR A 284 7.92 -3.71 18.13
C THR A 284 7.10 -3.47 19.40
N ASP A 285 7.46 -2.45 20.19
CA ASP A 285 6.62 -1.99 21.33
C ASP A 285 5.30 -1.33 20.90
N ILE A 286 5.05 -1.21 19.60
CA ILE A 286 3.85 -0.61 19.03
C ILE A 286 2.71 -1.62 19.09
N VAL A 287 1.65 -1.28 19.83
CA VAL A 287 0.45 -2.11 19.93
C VAL A 287 -0.32 -2.04 18.61
N TYR A 288 -0.54 -3.21 17.99
CA TYR A 288 -1.28 -3.31 16.72
C TYR A 288 -2.19 -4.54 16.71
N ASP A 289 -3.50 -4.30 16.61
CA ASP A 289 -4.50 -5.37 16.54
C ASP A 289 -4.67 -5.86 15.09
N ARG A 290 -4.16 -7.08 14.85
CA ARG A 290 -4.25 -7.78 13.55
C ARG A 290 -5.61 -8.42 13.31
N GLU A 291 -6.32 -8.80 14.37
CA GLU A 291 -7.67 -9.36 14.27
C GLU A 291 -8.65 -8.25 13.87
N GLU A 292 -8.57 -7.11 14.54
CA GLU A 292 -9.33 -5.91 14.18
C GLU A 292 -9.09 -5.54 12.71
N ARG A 293 -7.83 -5.56 12.24
CA ARG A 293 -7.50 -5.28 10.84
C ARG A 293 -8.22 -6.24 9.88
N THR A 294 -8.24 -7.53 10.20
CA THR A 294 -8.92 -8.54 9.37
C THR A 294 -10.43 -8.30 9.34
N GLN A 295 -11.02 -8.00 10.50
CA GLN A 295 -12.44 -7.66 10.60
C GLN A 295 -12.78 -6.35 9.86
N LEU A 296 -11.87 -5.37 9.87
CA LEU A 296 -12.04 -4.13 9.13
C LEU A 296 -12.10 -4.40 7.64
N ALA A 297 -11.17 -5.16 7.05
CA ALA A 297 -11.20 -5.49 5.63
C ALA A 297 -12.54 -6.12 5.19
N ILE A 298 -13.08 -7.05 5.99
CA ILE A 298 -14.41 -7.64 5.73
C ILE A 298 -15.51 -6.58 5.80
N LYS A 299 -15.47 -5.69 6.81
CA LYS A 299 -16.44 -4.58 6.93
C LYS A 299 -16.33 -3.59 5.77
N GLN A 300 -15.12 -3.23 5.32
CA GLN A 300 -14.92 -2.34 4.17
C GLN A 300 -15.46 -3.00 2.89
N GLY A 301 -15.18 -4.29 2.70
CA GLY A 301 -15.68 -5.05 1.54
C GLY A 301 -17.20 -5.15 1.50
N LYS A 302 -17.85 -5.46 2.62
CA LYS A 302 -19.33 -5.47 2.71
C LYS A 302 -19.93 -4.08 2.54
N TYR A 303 -19.29 -3.06 3.09
CA TYR A 303 -19.74 -1.69 2.86
C TYR A 303 -19.70 -1.34 1.37
N ALA A 304 -18.58 -1.60 0.70
CA ALA A 304 -18.44 -1.38 -0.74
C ALA A 304 -19.49 -2.16 -1.55
N GLU A 305 -19.78 -3.40 -1.14
CA GLU A 305 -20.84 -4.20 -1.73
C GLU A 305 -22.19 -3.48 -1.70
N GLU A 306 -22.58 -2.99 -0.51
CA GLU A 306 -23.90 -2.39 -0.28
C GLU A 306 -24.03 -0.96 -0.85
N VAL A 307 -22.98 -0.15 -0.80
CA VAL A 307 -23.06 1.26 -1.22
C VAL A 307 -22.61 1.53 -2.65
N PHE A 308 -21.82 0.63 -3.24
CA PHE A 308 -21.21 0.84 -4.54
C PHE A 308 -21.48 -0.28 -5.53
N ILE A 309 -21.19 -1.53 -5.16
CA ILE A 309 -21.30 -2.64 -6.12
C ILE A 309 -22.77 -2.94 -6.47
N LYS A 310 -23.63 -3.21 -5.48
CA LYS A 310 -25.04 -3.54 -5.71
C LYS A 310 -25.85 -2.37 -6.30
N PRO A 311 -25.77 -1.13 -5.78
CA PRO A 311 -26.63 -0.05 -6.28
C PRO A 311 -26.29 0.38 -7.71
N TYR A 312 -25.04 0.21 -8.13
CA TYR A 312 -24.56 0.64 -9.43
C TYR A 312 -24.17 -0.53 -10.35
N GLN A 313 -24.61 -1.76 -10.04
CA GLN A 313 -24.18 -2.98 -10.73
C GLN A 313 -24.29 -2.87 -12.26
N SER A 314 -25.46 -2.51 -12.79
CA SER A 314 -25.66 -2.40 -14.24
C SER A 314 -24.77 -1.33 -14.89
N VAL A 315 -24.51 -0.22 -14.20
CA VAL A 315 -23.62 0.84 -14.68
C VAL A 315 -22.18 0.35 -14.70
N LEU A 316 -21.73 -0.34 -13.64
CA LEU A 316 -20.38 -0.89 -13.53
C LEU A 316 -20.13 -1.97 -14.58
N GLU A 317 -21.07 -2.89 -14.81
CA GLU A 317 -20.96 -3.95 -15.82
C GLU A 317 -20.92 -3.38 -17.25
N GLN A 318 -21.81 -2.43 -17.55
CA GLN A 318 -21.81 -1.75 -18.85
C GLN A 318 -20.49 -1.00 -19.07
N TRP A 319 -20.00 -0.30 -18.05
CA TRP A 319 -18.76 0.47 -18.14
C TRP A 319 -17.53 -0.41 -18.33
N VAL A 320 -17.42 -1.53 -17.59
CA VAL A 320 -16.31 -2.47 -17.75
C VAL A 320 -16.25 -3.01 -19.17
N THR A 321 -17.41 -3.28 -19.79
CA THR A 321 -17.49 -3.76 -21.19
C THR A 321 -17.03 -2.69 -22.19
N GLN A 322 -17.23 -1.40 -21.90
CA GLN A 322 -16.78 -0.29 -22.75
C GLN A 322 -15.28 0.02 -22.61
N CYS A 323 -14.68 -0.37 -21.49
CA CYS A 323 -13.24 -0.24 -21.25
C CYS A 323 -12.42 -1.44 -21.75
N ALA A 324 -13.08 -2.51 -22.19
CA ALA A 324 -12.46 -3.77 -22.62
C ALA A 324 -11.84 -3.68 -24.01
#